data_AF-A0A7X7B5N3-F1
#
_entry.id   AF-A0A7X7B5N3-F1
#
_cell.length_a   1.000
_cell.length_b   1.000
_cell.length_c   1.000
_cell.angle_alpha   90.00
_cell.angle_beta   90.00
_cell.angle_gamma   90.00
#
_symmetry.space_group_name_H-M   'P 1'
#
loop_
_entity.id
_entity.type
_entity.pdbx_description
1 polymer ?
#
loop_
_entity_poly.entity_id
_entity_poly.type
_entity_poly.pdbx_seq_one_letter_code
_entity_poly.pdbx_strand_id
1 'polypeptide(L)'
;MKHFAKVILIISILTLAIVFSGIFTNHALRKNSKILEEHITRMEAYASDNNWVKAEEELEFINQYWNKVQKNWAMLQSHFEIDYIESALTRTTEYVKSRELTLTLAESALLKQSIQHIPRKMAFTLENIL
;
A
#
# COMPACT_ATOMS: atom_id res chain seq x y z
N MET A 1 18.10 -42.14 -13.85
CA MET A 1 18.95 -41.06 -13.30
C MET A 1 18.84 -39.73 -14.04
N LYS A 2 19.07 -39.64 -15.38
CA LYS A 2 19.00 -38.36 -16.13
C LYS A 2 17.63 -37.66 -16.10
N HIS A 3 16.52 -38.41 -16.18
CA HIS A 3 15.17 -37.84 -16.08
C HIS A 3 14.87 -37.28 -14.68
N PHE A 4 15.30 -37.98 -13.63
CA PHE A 4 15.14 -37.55 -12.24
C PHE A 4 15.91 -36.24 -11.97
N ALA A 5 17.14 -36.12 -12.45
CA ALA A 5 17.91 -34.87 -12.35
C ALA A 5 17.25 -33.70 -13.11
N LYS A 6 16.66 -33.95 -14.29
CA LYS A 6 15.90 -32.93 -15.03
C LYS A 6 14.66 -32.48 -14.27
N VAL A 7 13.92 -33.41 -13.65
CA VAL A 7 12.73 -33.09 -12.85
C VAL A 7 13.13 -32.25 -11.62
N ILE A 8 14.19 -32.64 -10.90
CA ILE A 8 14.71 -31.86 -9.77
C ILE A 8 15.10 -30.45 -10.23
N LEU A 9 15.84 -30.34 -11.34
CA LEU A 9 16.25 -29.04 -11.87
C LEU A 9 15.05 -28.13 -12.17
N ILE A 10 14.01 -28.67 -12.83
CA ILE A 10 12.79 -27.91 -13.13
C ILE A 10 12.09 -27.46 -11.85
N ILE A 11 11.94 -28.36 -10.87
CA ILE A 11 11.32 -28.03 -9.58
C ILE A 11 12.13 -26.93 -8.88
N SER A 12 13.46 -27.05 -8.81
CA SER A 12 14.32 -26.04 -8.21
C SER A 12 14.17 -24.68 -8.89
N ILE A 13 14.14 -24.64 -10.22
CA ILE A 13 13.94 -23.39 -10.98
C ILE A 13 12.57 -22.77 -10.66
N LEU A 14 11.51 -23.57 -10.63
CA LEU A 14 10.17 -23.10 -10.30
C LEU A 14 10.09 -22.56 -8.87
N THR A 15 10.70 -23.26 -7.89
CA THR A 15 10.76 -22.79 -6.51
C THR A 15 11.52 -21.47 -6.39
N LEU A 16 12.68 -21.34 -7.04
CA LEU A 16 13.42 -20.07 -7.05
C LEU A 16 12.59 -18.94 -7.68
N ALA A 17 11.86 -19.22 -8.76
CA ALA A 17 11.01 -18.23 -9.41
C ALA A 17 9.89 -17.72 -8.47
N ILE A 18 9.25 -18.63 -7.72
CA ILE A 18 8.22 -18.28 -6.74
C ILE A 18 8.81 -17.44 -5.60
N VAL A 19 9.95 -17.85 -5.04
CA VAL A 19 10.62 -17.11 -3.95
C VAL A 19 11.03 -15.71 -4.42
N PHE A 20 11.63 -15.61 -5.60
CA PHE A 20 12.05 -14.32 -6.15
C PHE A 20 10.86 -13.40 -6.42
N SER A 21 9.76 -13.94 -6.96
CA SER A 21 8.51 -13.20 -7.17
C SER A 21 7.93 -12.66 -5.86
N GLY A 22 7.94 -13.47 -4.79
CA GLY A 22 7.49 -13.05 -3.46
C GLY A 22 8.32 -11.90 -2.89
N ILE A 23 9.66 -11.99 -2.98
CA ILE A 23 10.58 -10.94 -2.52
C ILE A 23 10.36 -9.64 -3.31
N PHE A 24 10.31 -9.74 -4.64
CA PHE A 24 10.10 -8.60 -5.52
C PHE A 24 8.78 -7.88 -5.19
N THR A 25 7.71 -8.65 -5.01
CA THR A 25 6.41 -8.05 -4.76
C THR A 25 6.30 -7.41 -3.38
N ASN A 26 6.82 -8.06 -2.35
CA ASN A 26 6.87 -7.48 -1.01
C ASN A 26 7.68 -6.18 -0.98
N HIS A 27 8.79 -6.12 -1.73
CA HIS A 27 9.57 -4.89 -1.87
C HIS A 27 8.77 -3.79 -2.56
N ALA A 28 8.05 -4.12 -3.64
CA ALA A 28 7.20 -3.17 -4.35
C ALA A 28 6.08 -2.62 -3.46
N LEU A 29 5.39 -3.48 -2.70
CA LEU A 29 4.34 -3.08 -1.76
C LEU A 29 4.88 -2.15 -0.68
N ARG A 30 5.99 -2.53 -0.03
CA ARG A 30 6.61 -1.68 1.01
C ARG A 30 7.02 -0.31 0.48
N LYS A 31 7.59 -0.27 -0.72
CA LYS A 31 7.95 1.00 -1.38
C LYS A 31 6.70 1.86 -1.64
N ASN A 32 5.65 1.28 -2.21
CA ASN A 32 4.42 1.98 -2.52
C ASN A 32 3.73 2.50 -1.24
N SER A 33 3.67 1.68 -0.18
CA SER A 33 3.12 2.08 1.12
C SER A 33 3.87 3.24 1.72
N LYS A 34 5.20 3.24 1.66
CA LYS A 34 6.02 4.33 2.19
C LYS A 34 5.78 5.63 1.43
N ILE A 35 5.70 5.58 0.10
CA ILE A 35 5.40 6.76 -0.72
C ILE A 35 4.02 7.31 -0.34
N LEU A 36 2.99 6.46 -0.28
CA LEU A 36 1.65 6.91 0.12
C LEU A 36 1.64 7.51 1.53
N GLU A 37 2.27 6.86 2.50
CA GLU A 37 2.38 7.36 3.87
C GLU A 37 3.05 8.74 3.93
N GLU A 38 4.19 8.93 3.26
CA GLU A 38 4.92 10.20 3.24
C GLU A 38 4.05 11.34 2.69
N HIS A 39 3.26 11.08 1.65
CA HIS A 39 2.34 12.06 1.08
C HIS A 39 1.14 12.32 2.00
N ILE A 40 0.57 11.29 2.64
CA ILE A 40 -0.53 11.46 3.61
C ILE A 40 -0.05 12.31 4.80
N THR A 41 1.15 12.06 5.32
CA THR A 41 1.72 12.87 6.41
C THR A 41 1.94 14.33 6.02
N ARG A 42 2.36 14.60 4.78
CA ARG A 42 2.46 15.99 4.31
C ARG A 42 1.09 16.66 4.15
N MET A 43 0.10 15.93 3.63
CA MET A 43 -1.29 16.41 3.56
C MET A 43 -1.82 16.77 4.95
N GLU A 44 -1.63 15.92 5.96
CA GLU A 44 -2.02 16.18 7.36
C GLU A 44 -1.32 17.43 7.93
N ALA A 45 -0.02 17.59 7.65
CA ALA A 45 0.75 18.75 8.10
C ALA A 45 0.23 20.05 7.45
N TYR A 46 0.02 20.05 6.13
CA TYR A 46 -0.53 21.21 5.43
C TYR A 46 -1.95 21.55 5.88
N ALA A 47 -2.82 20.56 6.09
CA ALA A 47 -4.16 20.78 6.63
C ALA A 47 -4.11 21.40 8.04
N SER A 48 -3.20 20.90 8.89
CA SER A 48 -2.99 21.41 10.25
C SER A 48 -2.48 22.86 10.27
N ASP A 49 -1.67 23.23 9.27
CA ASP A 49 -1.19 24.60 9.03
C ASP A 49 -2.22 25.48 8.29
N ASN A 50 -3.46 25.02 8.10
CA ASN A 50 -4.52 25.67 7.31
C ASN A 50 -4.15 25.93 5.84
N ASN A 51 -3.12 25.26 5.32
CA ASN A 51 -2.71 25.34 3.92
C ASN A 51 -3.45 24.29 3.08
N TRP A 52 -4.76 24.50 2.93
CA TRP A 52 -5.66 23.58 2.24
C TRP A 52 -5.30 23.37 0.77
N VAL A 53 -4.75 24.39 0.09
CA VAL A 53 -4.30 24.27 -1.30
C VAL A 53 -3.22 23.19 -1.42
N LYS A 54 -2.19 23.23 -0.57
CA LYS A 54 -1.14 22.20 -0.59
C LYS A 54 -1.63 20.84 -0.08
N ALA A 55 -2.59 20.81 0.85
CA ALA A 55 -3.21 19.57 1.27
C ALA A 55 -3.98 18.91 0.11
N GLU A 56 -4.71 19.69 -0.69
CA GLU A 56 -5.38 19.21 -1.91
C GLU A 56 -4.38 18.72 -2.97
N GLU A 57 -3.25 19.40 -3.16
CA GLU A 57 -2.17 18.96 -4.08
C GLU A 57 -1.59 17.59 -3.66
N GLU A 58 -1.29 17.40 -2.37
CA GLU A 58 -0.81 16.10 -1.86
C GLU A 58 -1.90 15.03 -1.99
N LEU A 59 -3.16 15.36 -1.72
CA LEU A 59 -4.29 14.45 -1.89
C LEU A 59 -4.49 14.03 -3.36
N GLU A 60 -4.32 14.94 -4.30
CA GLU A 60 -4.38 14.63 -5.72
C GLU A 60 -3.28 13.63 -6.11
N PHE A 61 -2.05 13.85 -5.62
CA PHE A 61 -0.97 12.90 -5.80
C PHE A 61 -1.33 11.52 -5.22
N ILE A 62 -1.84 11.47 -3.99
CA ILE A 62 -2.22 10.21 -3.32
C ILE A 62 -3.24 9.46 -4.18
N ASN A 63 -4.28 10.14 -4.67
CA ASN A 63 -5.30 9.55 -5.54
C ASN A 63 -4.71 9.01 -6.86
N GLN A 64 -3.90 9.80 -7.55
CA GLN A 64 -3.26 9.40 -8.80
C GLN A 64 -2.30 8.21 -8.59
N TYR A 65 -1.51 8.25 -7.51
CA TYR A 65 -0.56 7.21 -7.19
C TYR A 65 -1.25 5.91 -6.80
N TRP A 66 -2.28 5.98 -5.94
CA TRP A 66 -3.12 4.82 -5.61
C TRP A 66 -3.71 4.19 -6.86
N ASN A 67 -4.30 4.99 -7.75
CA ASN A 67 -4.88 4.49 -9.00
C ASN A 67 -3.88 3.72 -9.88
N LYS A 68 -2.62 4.13 -9.86
CA LYS A 68 -1.54 3.46 -10.58
C LYS A 68 -1.12 2.13 -9.94
N VAL A 69 -1.11 2.05 -8.61
CA VAL A 69 -0.55 0.88 -7.89
C VAL A 69 -1.62 -0.12 -7.43
N GLN A 70 -2.88 0.28 -7.30
CA GLN A 70 -3.96 -0.54 -6.71
C GLN A 70 -4.15 -1.88 -7.43
N LYS A 71 -4.00 -1.92 -8.76
CA LYS A 71 -4.12 -3.17 -9.53
C LYS A 71 -3.09 -4.21 -9.09
N ASN A 72 -1.88 -3.76 -8.77
CA ASN A 72 -0.82 -4.64 -8.30
C ASN A 72 -1.09 -5.14 -6.88
N TRP A 73 -1.73 -4.32 -6.05
CA TRP A 73 -2.11 -4.70 -4.70
C TRP A 73 -3.29 -5.70 -4.74
N ALA A 74 -4.30 -5.44 -5.58
CA ALA A 74 -5.47 -6.31 -5.73
C ALA A 74 -5.16 -7.71 -6.28
N MET A 75 -4.02 -7.91 -6.95
CA MET A 75 -3.59 -9.25 -7.40
C MET A 75 -3.19 -10.16 -6.24
N LEU A 76 -2.86 -9.60 -5.06
CA LEU A 76 -2.31 -10.36 -3.93
C LEU A 76 -3.06 -10.13 -2.62
N GLN A 77 -3.85 -9.06 -2.52
CA GLN A 77 -4.64 -8.73 -1.35
C GLN A 77 -6.11 -9.04 -1.55
N SER A 78 -6.83 -9.20 -0.45
CA SER A 78 -8.27 -9.37 -0.50
C SER A 78 -8.95 -8.13 -1.09
N HIS A 79 -10.00 -8.32 -1.88
CA HIS A 79 -10.82 -7.22 -2.38
C HIS A 79 -11.31 -6.31 -1.24
N PHE A 80 -11.65 -6.89 -0.08
CA PHE A 80 -12.07 -6.12 1.10
C PHE A 80 -11.04 -5.10 1.59
N GLU A 81 -9.74 -5.43 1.59
CA GLU A 81 -8.70 -4.49 2.02
C GLU A 81 -8.51 -3.35 1.00
N ILE A 82 -8.64 -3.66 -0.29
CA ILE A 82 -8.60 -2.66 -1.37
C ILE A 82 -9.81 -1.72 -1.27
N ASP A 83 -11.02 -2.28 -1.15
CA ASP A 83 -12.27 -1.53 -1.03
C ASP A 83 -12.25 -0.61 0.22
N TYR A 84 -11.63 -1.07 1.30
CA TYR A 84 -11.45 -0.25 2.51
C TYR A 84 -10.54 0.96 2.26
N ILE A 85 -9.41 0.77 1.56
CA ILE A 85 -8.50 1.86 1.21
C ILE A 85 -9.21 2.87 0.31
N GLU A 86 -9.94 2.41 -0.71
CA GLU A 86 -10.71 3.28 -1.60
C GLU A 86 -11.78 4.07 -0.85
N SER A 87 -12.47 3.42 0.11
CA SER A 87 -13.48 4.06 0.94
C SER A 87 -12.87 5.13 1.85
N ALA A 88 -11.75 4.84 2.51
CA ALA A 88 -11.04 5.79 3.36
C ALA A 88 -10.46 6.97 2.54
N LEU A 89 -9.96 6.71 1.33
CA LEU A 89 -9.47 7.73 0.42
C LEU A 89 -10.59 8.64 -0.08
N THR A 90 -11.77 8.09 -0.36
CA THR A 90 -12.98 8.85 -0.73
C THR A 90 -13.40 9.77 0.42
N ARG A 91 -13.49 9.27 1.65
CA ARG A 91 -13.84 10.09 2.82
C ARG A 91 -12.81 11.19 3.09
N THR A 92 -11.52 10.84 3.06
CA THR A 92 -10.42 11.80 3.19
C THR A 92 -10.52 12.90 2.13
N THR A 93 -10.86 12.52 0.89
CA THR A 93 -11.00 13.47 -0.21
C THR A 93 -12.09 14.50 0.06
N GLU A 94 -13.25 14.06 0.52
CA GLU A 94 -14.35 14.98 0.82
C GLU A 94 -14.04 15.86 2.04
N TYR A 95 -13.37 15.33 3.07
CA TYR A 95 -13.01 16.10 4.25
C TYR A 95 -11.92 17.16 4.01
N VAL A 96 -10.96 16.88 3.13
CA VAL A 96 -9.97 17.88 2.70
C VAL A 96 -10.66 19.00 1.93
N LYS A 97 -11.55 18.67 0.97
CA LYS A 97 -12.30 19.67 0.19
C LYS A 97 -13.21 20.52 1.06
N SER A 98 -13.85 19.92 2.06
CA SER A 98 -14.71 20.64 3.00
C SER A 98 -13.92 21.34 4.11
N ARG A 99 -12.59 21.21 4.14
CA ARG A 99 -11.68 21.80 5.14
C ARG A 99 -11.98 21.37 6.57
N GLU A 100 -12.48 20.15 6.73
CA GLU A 100 -12.80 19.56 8.03
C GLU A 100 -11.55 18.90 8.60
N LEU A 101 -10.75 19.66 9.37
CA LEU A 101 -9.45 19.22 9.89
C LEU A 101 -9.56 17.92 10.72
N THR A 102 -10.45 17.89 11.70
CA THR A 102 -10.59 16.73 12.60
C THR A 102 -10.93 15.47 11.83
N LEU A 103 -11.84 15.55 10.86
CA LEU A 103 -12.26 14.42 10.04
C LEU A 103 -11.17 14.01 9.04
N THR A 104 -10.46 14.99 8.47
CA THR A 104 -9.28 14.75 7.62
C THR A 104 -8.23 13.95 8.38
N LEU A 105 -7.88 14.36 9.60
CA LEU A 105 -6.87 13.68 10.43
C LEU A 105 -7.34 12.28 10.85
N ALA A 106 -8.62 12.12 11.21
CA ALA A 106 -9.17 10.83 11.60
C ALA A 106 -9.12 9.82 10.44
N GLU A 107 -9.58 10.20 9.25
CA GLU A 107 -9.60 9.30 8.09
C GLU A 107 -8.21 9.05 7.51
N SER A 108 -7.34 10.05 7.48
CA SER A 108 -5.96 9.87 7.03
C SER A 108 -5.15 8.95 7.94
N ALA A 109 -5.43 8.94 9.25
CA ALA A 109 -4.86 7.95 10.17
C ALA A 109 -5.33 6.52 9.82
N LEU A 110 -6.62 6.32 9.55
CA LEU A 110 -7.16 5.02 9.11
C LEU A 110 -6.54 4.59 7.77
N LEU A 111 -6.43 5.52 6.83
CA LEU A 111 -5.82 5.29 5.52
C LEU A 111 -4.36 4.84 5.66
N LYS A 112 -3.54 5.56 6.46
CA LYS A 112 -2.16 5.16 6.76
C LYS A 112 -2.08 3.78 7.38
N GLN A 113 -2.91 3.50 8.38
CA GLN A 113 -2.94 2.21 9.04
C GLN A 113 -3.18 1.08 8.04
N SER A 114 -4.19 1.23 7.17
CA SER A 114 -4.51 0.21 6.15
C SER A 114 -3.41 0.02 5.11
N ILE A 115 -2.80 1.12 4.65
CA ILE A 115 -1.70 1.10 3.66
C ILE A 115 -0.44 0.45 4.24
N GLN A 116 -0.16 0.65 5.53
CA GLN A 116 0.99 0.06 6.21
C GLN A 116 0.77 -1.39 6.64
N HIS A 117 -0.48 -1.77 6.91
CA HIS A 117 -0.82 -3.10 7.41
C HIS A 117 -0.52 -4.19 6.37
N ILE A 118 -0.84 -3.92 5.10
CA ILE A 118 -0.66 -4.85 3.98
C ILE A 118 0.80 -5.32 3.82
N PRO A 119 1.81 -4.44 3.63
CA PRO A 119 3.20 -4.88 3.52
C PRO A 119 3.73 -5.48 4.82
N ARG A 120 3.20 -5.07 5.99
CA ARG A 120 3.62 -5.63 7.27
C ARG A 120 3.19 -7.10 7.40
N LYS A 121 1.95 -7.43 7.04
CA LYS A 121 1.46 -8.83 7.00
C LYS A 121 2.27 -9.72 6.07
N MET A 122 2.75 -9.19 4.95
CA MET A 122 3.50 -9.97 3.97
C MET A 122 5.01 -10.01 4.22
N ALA A 123 5.51 -9.28 5.22
CA ALA A 123 6.93 -9.26 5.49
C ALA A 123 7.38 -10.63 6.01
N PHE A 124 8.42 -11.21 5.41
CA PHE A 124 9.11 -12.37 5.99
C PHE A 124 9.89 -11.93 7.23
N THR A 125 9.17 -11.74 8.34
CA THR A 125 9.70 -11.36 9.65
C THR A 125 9.34 -12.45 10.64
N LEU A 126 10.11 -12.52 11.74
CA LEU A 126 9.84 -13.48 12.81
C LEU A 126 8.41 -13.33 13.37
N GLU A 127 7.86 -12.10 13.42
CA GLU A 127 6.49 -11.81 13.86
C GLU A 127 5.41 -12.49 12.99
N ASN A 128 5.68 -12.72 11.70
CA ASN A 128 4.72 -13.35 10.79
C ASN A 128 4.95 -14.85 10.58
N ILE A 129 6.03 -15.41 11.14
CA ILE A 129 6.40 -16.83 11.00
C ILE A 129 6.10 -17.62 12.28
N LEU A 130 6.05 -16.95 13.44
CA LEU A 130 5.83 -17.54 14.76
C LEU A 130 4.39 -17.39 15.25
#